data_AF-A0A150MKL3-F1
#
_entry.id   AF-A0A150MKL3-F1
#
_cell.length_a   1.000
_cell.length_b   1.000
_cell.length_c   1.000
_cell.angle_alpha   90.00
_cell.angle_beta   90.00
_cell.angle_gamma   90.00
#
_symmetry.space_group_name_H-M   'P 1'
#
loop_
_entity.id
_entity.type
_entity.pdbx_description
1 polymer ?
#
loop_
_entity_poly.entity_id
_entity_poly.type
_entity_poly.pdbx_seq_one_letter_code
_entity_poly.pdbx_strand_id
1 'polypeptide(L)'
;MEKFQQSMYDLIVETSTKLPKDVRRAIARAKARENAGTRAAMALDTIVGNIQMADENVSPICQDTGLPTFKIKVPVGVNQIEMKKAIRAAIVEATKNGKLRPNSVDSLTGKNSGDNLGEGVPVIKFEQWESDYIDVRLILKGGGCENKNIQYSLPCELEGLGRAGRDLDGIRKCILHAVYQAQGQGCSAGFIGVGIGGDRSSGYELAKEQLFRPVDDVNPIEELRQLEEYIMENANKLGIGTMGFGGESTLLGCKIGVMHRIPASFFVSVAYNCWAFRRMGVKIDPATGEIIEWLYQDGEDVDFAKELEKAEAAAVLEQGETRVIDLVPPLSEEQVRKLRVGDVVRISGVIYTGRDAIHKYLMDHDAPVDLNGQIIYHCGPVMLKDEDGRWHAKAAGPTTSIREEPYQGDIMKKFGVRAVIGKGGMGAKTLQALKEHGGVYLNAIGGAAQYYADCIKSVEGVDLMEFGIPEAMWHLRVENFTAVVTMDSHGNSLHEDVEKSSLEKLAQFKEPVFK
;
A
#
# COMPACT_ATOMS: atom_id res chain seq x y z
N MET A 1 27.00 -20.51 5.68
CA MET A 1 25.53 -20.30 5.73
C MET A 1 25.12 -19.29 6.78
N GLU A 2 25.73 -19.25 7.97
CA GLU A 2 25.43 -18.21 9.00
C GLU A 2 25.56 -16.78 8.46
N LYS A 3 26.68 -16.46 7.80
CA LYS A 3 26.88 -15.16 7.13
C LYS A 3 25.81 -14.86 6.07
N PHE A 4 25.38 -15.87 5.31
CA PHE A 4 24.30 -15.70 4.33
C PHE A 4 22.96 -15.41 5.00
N GLN A 5 22.63 -16.08 6.12
CA GLN A 5 21.44 -15.75 6.91
C GLN A 5 21.49 -14.29 7.40
N GLN A 6 22.64 -13.85 7.92
CA GLN A 6 22.81 -12.45 8.33
C GLN A 6 22.60 -11.49 7.15
N SER A 7 23.21 -11.76 5.99
CA SER A 7 23.00 -10.99 4.76
C SER A 7 21.52 -10.92 4.35
N MET A 8 20.76 -12.02 4.52
CA MET A 8 19.32 -12.05 4.24
C MET A 8 18.53 -11.24 5.27
N TYR A 9 18.91 -11.29 6.54
CA TYR A 9 18.30 -10.47 7.58
C TYR A 9 18.52 -8.97 7.27
N ASP A 10 19.76 -8.57 6.96
CA ASP A 10 20.09 -7.19 6.62
C ASP A 10 19.32 -6.72 5.38
N LEU A 11 19.24 -7.55 4.32
CA LEU A 11 18.42 -7.26 3.13
C LEU A 11 16.94 -7.04 3.48
N ILE A 12 16.36 -7.89 4.35
CA ILE A 12 14.97 -7.78 4.78
C ILE A 12 14.74 -6.48 5.56
N VAL A 13 15.64 -6.16 6.50
CA VAL A 13 15.55 -4.94 7.31
C VAL A 13 15.64 -3.70 6.42
N GLU A 14 16.64 -3.62 5.56
CA GLU A 14 16.81 -2.47 4.66
C GLU A 14 15.59 -2.32 3.75
N THR A 15 15.09 -3.42 3.16
CA THR A 15 13.90 -3.38 2.28
C THR A 15 12.63 -2.98 3.03
N SER A 16 12.49 -3.34 4.30
CA SER A 16 11.30 -3.01 5.11
C SER A 16 11.29 -1.57 5.58
N THR A 17 12.47 -1.01 5.85
CA THR A 17 12.65 0.25 6.57
C THR A 17 13.02 1.44 5.69
N LYS A 18 13.58 1.19 4.48
CA LYS A 18 13.97 2.23 3.52
C LYS A 18 13.40 1.99 2.13
N LEU A 19 13.09 3.09 1.45
CA LEU A 19 12.79 3.07 0.01
C LEU A 19 14.07 3.23 -0.82
N PRO A 20 14.17 2.57 -1.98
CA PRO A 20 15.20 2.83 -2.99
C PRO A 20 15.31 4.29 -3.40
N LYS A 21 16.53 4.73 -3.77
CA LYS A 21 16.77 6.13 -4.14
C LYS A 21 15.95 6.59 -5.35
N ASP A 22 15.77 5.74 -6.34
CA ASP A 22 14.95 6.03 -7.53
C ASP A 22 13.47 6.24 -7.20
N VAL A 23 12.94 5.45 -6.26
CA VAL A 23 11.58 5.61 -5.70
C VAL A 23 11.46 6.92 -4.92
N ARG A 24 12.44 7.25 -4.07
CA ARG A 24 12.47 8.52 -3.32
C ARG A 24 12.42 9.74 -4.24
N ARG A 25 13.23 9.72 -5.31
CA ARG A 25 13.21 10.78 -6.34
C ARG A 25 11.86 10.88 -7.04
N ALA A 26 11.20 9.76 -7.31
CA ALA A 26 9.86 9.77 -7.91
C ALA A 26 8.81 10.42 -7.00
N ILE A 27 8.85 10.11 -5.70
CA ILE A 27 7.97 10.71 -4.68
C ILE A 27 8.24 12.21 -4.54
N ALA A 28 9.52 12.61 -4.48
CA ALA A 28 9.90 14.02 -4.41
C ALA A 28 9.38 14.84 -5.60
N ARG A 29 9.51 14.29 -6.82
CA ARG A 29 8.94 14.90 -8.03
C ARG A 29 7.41 15.01 -8.00
N ALA A 30 6.73 14.02 -7.43
CA ALA A 30 5.28 14.06 -7.26
C ALA A 30 4.85 15.18 -6.30
N LYS A 31 5.53 15.29 -5.16
CA LYS A 31 5.32 16.37 -4.18
C LYS A 31 5.52 17.74 -4.80
N ALA A 32 6.59 17.94 -5.58
CA ALA A 32 6.87 19.22 -6.22
C ALA A 32 5.86 19.62 -7.31
N ARG A 33 5.11 18.66 -7.85
CA ARG A 33 4.07 18.89 -8.87
C ARG A 33 2.69 19.14 -8.28
N GLU A 34 2.45 18.68 -7.06
CA GLU A 34 1.14 18.76 -6.42
C GLU A 34 0.82 20.19 -5.99
N ASN A 35 -0.44 20.60 -6.14
CA ASN A 35 -0.86 21.93 -5.73
C ASN A 35 -0.87 22.03 -4.20
N ALA A 36 -0.19 23.03 -3.65
CA ALA A 36 -0.14 23.28 -2.22
C ALA A 36 -1.54 23.55 -1.65
N GLY A 37 -1.72 23.24 -0.36
CA GLY A 37 -3.01 23.34 0.34
C GLY A 37 -4.07 22.29 -0.05
N THR A 38 -3.79 21.40 -1.00
CA THR A 38 -4.72 20.31 -1.36
C THR A 38 -4.59 19.10 -0.42
N ARG A 39 -5.64 18.27 -0.38
CA ARG A 39 -5.62 16.99 0.36
C ARG A 39 -4.55 16.03 -0.17
N ALA A 40 -4.27 16.05 -1.48
CA ALA A 40 -3.21 15.25 -2.06
C ALA A 40 -1.82 15.73 -1.63
N ALA A 41 -1.60 17.05 -1.54
CA ALA A 41 -0.36 17.61 -1.02
C ALA A 41 -0.14 17.20 0.45
N MET A 42 -1.16 17.34 1.30
CA MET A 42 -1.12 16.87 2.68
C MET A 42 -0.82 15.37 2.81
N ALA A 43 -1.39 14.55 1.92
CA ALA A 43 -1.10 13.13 1.87
C ALA A 43 0.37 12.86 1.50
N LEU A 44 0.92 13.59 0.53
CA LEU A 44 2.33 13.50 0.15
C LEU A 44 3.26 13.99 1.26
N ASP A 45 2.90 15.05 1.99
CA ASP A 45 3.63 15.53 3.16
C ASP A 45 3.71 14.46 4.25
N THR A 46 2.57 13.85 4.55
CA THR A 46 2.48 12.74 5.51
C THR A 46 3.33 11.54 5.06
N ILE A 47 3.30 11.21 3.76
CA ILE A 47 4.11 10.13 3.18
C ILE A 47 5.61 10.42 3.33
N VAL A 48 6.04 11.63 3.00
CA VAL A 48 7.43 12.07 3.07
C VAL A 48 7.94 12.05 4.52
N GLY A 49 7.17 12.61 5.46
CA GLY A 49 7.48 12.53 6.89
C GLY A 49 7.58 11.09 7.38
N ASN A 50 6.66 10.23 6.96
CA ASN A 50 6.70 8.82 7.32
C ASN A 50 7.96 8.09 6.81
N ILE A 51 8.42 8.39 5.59
CA ILE A 51 9.65 7.80 5.05
C ILE A 51 10.85 8.19 5.92
N GLN A 52 10.96 9.46 6.28
CA GLN A 52 12.02 9.94 7.17
C GLN A 52 11.96 9.25 8.54
N MET A 53 10.78 9.18 9.16
CA MET A 53 10.59 8.51 10.46
C MET A 53 10.96 7.03 10.39
N ALA A 54 10.65 6.34 9.29
CA ALA A 54 10.98 4.93 9.10
C ALA A 54 12.50 4.71 9.01
N ASP A 55 13.19 5.59 8.28
CA ASP A 55 14.65 5.57 8.13
C ASP A 55 15.35 5.77 9.48
N GLU A 56 14.98 6.83 10.22
CA GLU A 56 15.59 7.22 11.49
C GLU A 56 15.38 6.16 12.58
N ASN A 57 14.16 5.62 12.66
CA ASN A 57 13.81 4.62 13.68
C ASN A 57 14.12 3.18 13.25
N VAL A 58 14.66 2.98 12.03
CA VAL A 58 14.86 1.67 11.40
C VAL A 58 13.60 0.81 11.55
N SER A 59 12.44 1.38 11.24
CA SER A 59 11.13 0.77 11.51
C SER A 59 10.34 0.57 10.22
N PRO A 60 9.42 -0.41 10.15
CA PRO A 60 8.76 -0.74 8.89
C PRO A 60 8.01 0.47 8.32
N ILE A 61 8.26 0.82 7.05
CA ILE A 61 7.63 1.97 6.40
C ILE A 61 6.10 1.89 6.48
N CYS A 62 5.56 0.68 6.30
CA CYS A 62 4.14 0.39 6.31
C CYS A 62 3.85 -0.80 7.23
N GLN A 63 2.73 -0.76 7.95
CA GLN A 63 2.30 -1.81 8.90
C GLN A 63 2.05 -3.15 8.22
N ASP A 64 1.55 -3.12 6.97
CA ASP A 64 1.57 -4.30 6.13
C ASP A 64 2.97 -4.43 5.52
N THR A 65 3.81 -5.25 6.14
CA THR A 65 5.18 -5.51 5.68
C THR A 65 5.24 -6.39 4.43
N GLY A 66 4.07 -6.71 3.85
CA GLY A 66 3.92 -7.39 2.59
C GLY A 66 4.22 -8.89 2.61
N LEU A 67 4.10 -9.47 1.42
CA LEU A 67 4.52 -10.83 1.10
C LEU A 67 5.98 -10.80 0.62
N PRO A 68 6.93 -11.40 1.36
CA PRO A 68 8.31 -11.46 0.92
C PRO A 68 8.44 -12.30 -0.35
N THR A 69 8.91 -11.67 -1.43
CA THR A 69 9.14 -12.30 -2.72
C THR A 69 10.60 -12.15 -3.12
N PHE A 70 11.32 -13.26 -3.12
CA PHE A 70 12.71 -13.35 -3.51
C PHE A 70 12.84 -13.85 -4.96
N LYS A 71 13.65 -13.13 -5.73
CA LYS A 71 14.13 -13.51 -7.06
C LYS A 71 15.64 -13.67 -6.96
N ILE A 72 16.13 -14.89 -7.12
CA ILE A 72 17.51 -15.23 -6.83
C ILE A 72 18.15 -15.89 -8.05
N LYS A 73 19.22 -15.27 -8.57
CA LYS A 73 20.08 -15.90 -9.55
C LYS A 73 21.31 -16.47 -8.85
N VAL A 74 21.61 -17.75 -9.08
CA VAL A 74 22.71 -18.46 -8.40
C VAL A 74 23.69 -19.08 -9.38
N PRO A 75 24.99 -19.06 -9.08
CA PRO A 75 25.97 -19.84 -9.83
C PRO A 75 25.65 -21.35 -9.79
N VAL A 76 26.15 -22.09 -10.77
CA VAL A 76 26.05 -23.55 -10.78
C VAL A 76 26.76 -24.14 -9.56
N GLY A 77 26.12 -25.12 -8.90
CA GLY A 77 26.68 -25.81 -7.73
C GLY A 77 26.31 -25.20 -6.36
N VAL A 78 25.66 -24.03 -6.32
CA VAL A 78 25.20 -23.44 -5.06
C VAL A 78 24.00 -24.19 -4.48
N ASN A 79 24.05 -24.50 -3.18
CA ASN A 79 23.02 -25.27 -2.49
C ASN A 79 21.78 -24.42 -2.15
N GLN A 80 20.81 -24.42 -3.05
CA GLN A 80 19.56 -23.67 -2.91
C GLN A 80 18.67 -24.16 -1.74
N ILE A 81 18.82 -25.41 -1.28
CA ILE A 81 18.05 -25.95 -0.14
C ILE A 81 18.48 -25.26 1.16
N GLU A 82 19.79 -25.14 1.38
CA GLU A 82 20.32 -24.45 2.56
C GLU A 82 20.05 -22.94 2.51
N MET A 83 20.10 -22.32 1.32
CA MET A 83 19.69 -20.92 1.15
C MET A 83 18.22 -20.70 1.55
N LYS A 84 17.30 -21.59 1.14
CA LYS A 84 15.89 -21.50 1.56
C LYS A 84 15.73 -21.54 3.08
N LYS A 85 16.49 -22.42 3.76
CA LYS A 85 16.46 -22.51 5.24
C LYS A 85 16.96 -21.20 5.88
N ALA A 86 18.07 -20.67 5.39
CA ALA A 86 18.64 -19.41 5.89
C ALA A 86 17.70 -18.21 5.67
N ILE A 87 17.08 -18.09 4.50
CA ILE A 87 16.08 -17.04 4.21
C ILE A 87 14.90 -17.14 5.17
N ARG A 88 14.38 -18.35 5.41
CA ARG A 88 13.27 -18.56 6.34
C ARG A 88 13.65 -18.18 7.77
N ALA A 89 14.84 -18.56 8.23
CA ALA A 89 15.35 -18.17 9.55
C ALA A 89 15.47 -16.64 9.70
N ALA A 90 15.98 -15.96 8.67
CA ALA A 90 16.07 -14.50 8.65
C ALA A 90 14.69 -13.81 8.72
N ILE A 91 13.66 -14.37 8.07
CA ILE A 91 12.29 -13.86 8.17
C ILE A 91 11.74 -14.00 9.59
N VAL A 92 11.89 -15.17 10.21
CA VAL A 92 11.44 -15.40 11.60
C VAL A 92 12.09 -14.39 12.54
N GLU A 93 13.39 -14.16 12.38
CA GLU A 93 14.14 -13.20 13.18
C GLU A 93 13.68 -11.75 12.93
N ALA A 94 13.50 -11.36 11.66
CA ALA A 94 12.98 -10.04 11.32
C ALA A 94 11.56 -9.80 11.84
N THR A 95 10.69 -10.81 11.81
CA THR A 95 9.34 -10.73 12.39
C THR A 95 9.40 -10.61 13.91
N LYS A 96 10.22 -11.41 14.58
CA LYS A 96 10.43 -11.31 16.04
C LYS A 96 10.94 -9.93 16.45
N ASN A 97 11.82 -9.34 15.66
CA ASN A 97 12.42 -8.03 15.93
C ASN A 97 11.53 -6.85 15.46
N GLY A 98 10.28 -7.12 15.06
CA GLY A 98 9.31 -6.10 14.62
C GLY A 98 9.68 -5.40 13.31
N LYS A 99 10.63 -5.95 12.54
CA LYS A 99 11.00 -5.46 11.20
C LYS A 99 10.05 -5.98 10.14
N LEU A 100 9.32 -7.06 10.43
CA LEU A 100 8.19 -7.57 9.66
C LEU A 100 6.98 -7.79 10.58
N ARG A 101 5.78 -7.67 10.02
CA ARG A 101 4.52 -8.13 10.64
C ARG A 101 4.31 -9.62 10.30
N PRO A 102 3.72 -10.43 11.19
CA PRO A 102 3.30 -11.78 10.83
C PRO A 102 2.08 -11.74 9.89
N ASN A 103 2.34 -11.69 8.58
CA ASN A 103 1.32 -11.54 7.54
C ASN A 103 0.80 -12.88 6.98
N SER A 104 1.50 -14.00 7.23
CA SER A 104 1.09 -15.29 6.69
C SER A 104 -0.07 -15.89 7.49
N VAL A 105 -1.15 -16.20 6.77
CA VAL A 105 -2.42 -16.72 7.29
C VAL A 105 -2.80 -17.96 6.48
N ASP A 106 -3.27 -19.01 7.17
CA ASP A 106 -3.81 -20.21 6.55
C ASP A 106 -5.16 -19.91 5.87
N SER A 107 -5.26 -20.17 4.57
CA SER A 107 -6.43 -19.79 3.76
C SER A 107 -7.73 -20.56 4.09
N LEU A 108 -7.65 -21.70 4.77
CA LEU A 108 -8.83 -22.50 5.12
C LEU A 108 -9.36 -22.16 6.52
N THR A 109 -8.47 -21.94 7.47
CA THR A 109 -8.79 -21.73 8.88
C THR A 109 -8.75 -20.27 9.30
N GLY A 110 -8.06 -19.41 8.55
CA GLY A 110 -7.80 -18.02 8.92
C GLY A 110 -6.76 -17.86 10.03
N LYS A 111 -6.10 -18.94 10.45
CA LYS A 111 -5.11 -18.88 11.54
C LYS A 111 -3.83 -18.20 11.07
N ASN A 112 -3.37 -17.21 11.85
CA ASN A 112 -2.09 -16.56 11.64
C ASN A 112 -0.92 -17.45 12.09
N SER A 113 0.16 -17.47 11.31
CA SER A 113 1.40 -18.23 11.60
C SER A 113 2.19 -17.70 12.80
N GLY A 114 2.14 -16.39 13.05
CA GLY A 114 2.90 -15.71 14.10
C GLY A 114 4.35 -15.35 13.74
N ASP A 115 4.91 -15.96 12.70
CA ASP A 115 6.32 -15.78 12.29
C ASP A 115 6.48 -15.36 10.81
N ASN A 116 5.37 -15.06 10.15
CA ASN A 116 5.30 -14.67 8.74
C ASN A 116 5.69 -15.79 7.75
N LEU A 117 5.68 -17.06 8.18
CA LEU A 117 5.94 -18.21 7.33
C LEU A 117 4.67 -19.05 7.12
N GLY A 118 4.67 -19.83 6.03
CA GLY A 118 3.60 -20.77 5.73
C GLY A 118 3.96 -21.64 4.53
N GLU A 119 3.08 -22.57 4.15
CA GLU A 119 3.22 -23.23 2.86
C GLU A 119 3.04 -22.20 1.73
N GLY A 120 3.95 -22.18 0.75
CA GLY A 120 3.97 -21.17 -0.31
C GLY A 120 4.50 -19.79 0.09
N VAL A 121 4.86 -19.57 1.37
CA VAL A 121 5.37 -18.28 1.88
C VAL A 121 6.68 -18.48 2.68
N PRO A 122 7.75 -17.70 2.42
CA PRO A 122 7.88 -16.69 1.37
C PRO A 122 7.92 -17.28 -0.04
N VAL A 123 7.68 -16.43 -1.04
CA VAL A 123 7.91 -16.80 -2.44
C VAL A 123 9.41 -16.72 -2.70
N ILE A 124 10.05 -17.84 -3.06
CA ILE A 124 11.48 -17.87 -3.40
C ILE A 124 11.64 -18.53 -4.77
N LYS A 125 12.09 -17.76 -5.75
CA LYS A 125 12.32 -18.24 -7.12
C LYS A 125 13.80 -18.22 -7.43
N PHE A 126 14.35 -19.39 -7.71
CA PHE A 126 15.75 -19.57 -8.12
C PHE A 126 15.86 -19.72 -9.63
N GLU A 127 16.89 -19.11 -10.19
CA GLU A 127 17.37 -19.27 -11.57
C GLU A 127 18.88 -19.53 -11.50
N GLN A 128 19.39 -20.49 -12.25
CA GLN A 128 20.83 -20.66 -12.37
C GLN A 128 21.39 -19.74 -13.45
N TRP A 129 22.59 -19.23 -13.25
CA TRP A 129 23.27 -18.39 -14.23
C TRP A 129 24.78 -18.62 -14.26
N GLU A 130 25.45 -18.04 -15.25
CA GLU A 130 26.88 -18.19 -15.51
C GLU A 130 27.76 -17.17 -14.78
N SER A 131 27.16 -16.24 -14.01
CA SER A 131 27.94 -15.34 -13.15
C SER A 131 28.48 -16.06 -11.91
N ASP A 132 29.56 -15.52 -11.35
CA ASP A 132 30.29 -16.06 -10.20
C ASP A 132 29.77 -15.56 -8.84
N TYR A 133 28.76 -14.70 -8.83
CA TYR A 133 28.10 -14.19 -7.63
C TYR A 133 26.62 -14.60 -7.60
N ILE A 134 26.00 -14.48 -6.42
CA ILE A 134 24.56 -14.66 -6.23
C ILE A 134 23.88 -13.28 -6.31
N ASP A 135 22.89 -13.09 -7.20
CA ASP A 135 22.01 -11.90 -7.21
C ASP A 135 20.73 -12.24 -6.45
N VAL A 136 20.51 -11.56 -5.32
CA VAL A 136 19.28 -11.68 -4.53
C VAL A 136 18.50 -10.38 -4.67
N ARG A 137 17.29 -10.46 -5.20
CA ARG A 137 16.33 -9.34 -5.18
C ARG A 137 15.15 -9.68 -4.29
N LEU A 138 14.75 -8.71 -3.48
CA LEU A 138 13.62 -8.80 -2.59
C LEU A 138 12.64 -7.67 -2.92
N ILE A 139 11.36 -8.02 -2.98
CA ILE A 139 10.26 -7.05 -2.93
C ILE A 139 9.31 -7.43 -1.81
N LEU A 140 8.91 -6.44 -1.01
CA LEU A 140 7.95 -6.57 0.09
C LEU A 140 6.61 -5.96 -0.31
N LYS A 141 5.83 -6.73 -1.08
CA LYS A 141 4.61 -6.25 -1.72
C LYS A 141 3.40 -6.38 -0.77
N GLY A 142 2.77 -5.26 -0.43
CA GLY A 142 1.59 -5.23 0.44
C GLY A 142 0.37 -5.91 -0.18
N GLY A 143 -0.48 -6.52 0.65
CA GLY A 143 -1.73 -7.15 0.22
C GLY A 143 -2.69 -6.15 -0.44
N GLY A 144 -2.72 -4.90 0.05
CA GLY A 144 -3.54 -3.84 -0.53
C GLY A 144 -3.23 -3.55 -2.00
N CYS A 145 -1.95 -3.49 -2.38
CA CYS A 145 -1.57 -3.31 -3.79
C CYS A 145 -1.61 -4.62 -4.58
N GLU A 146 -1.37 -5.77 -3.95
CA GLU A 146 -1.53 -7.08 -4.61
C GLU A 146 -2.98 -7.30 -5.10
N ASN A 147 -3.96 -6.86 -4.30
CA ASN A 147 -5.38 -6.92 -4.66
C ASN A 147 -5.80 -5.94 -5.78
N LYS A 148 -4.88 -5.10 -6.26
CA LYS A 148 -5.09 -4.18 -7.40
C LYS A 148 -4.40 -4.65 -8.68
N ASN A 149 -3.79 -5.84 -8.67
CA ASN A 149 -3.32 -6.47 -9.89
C ASN A 149 -4.53 -6.85 -10.77
N ILE A 150 -4.38 -6.73 -12.08
CA ILE A 150 -5.43 -7.09 -13.04
C ILE A 150 -4.82 -7.71 -14.30
N GLN A 151 -5.53 -8.66 -14.92
CA GLN A 151 -5.10 -9.31 -16.15
C GLN A 151 -6.25 -9.37 -17.15
N TYR A 152 -6.01 -8.77 -18.32
CA TYR A 152 -6.97 -8.70 -19.41
C TYR A 152 -6.75 -9.83 -20.39
N SER A 153 -7.84 -10.32 -21.00
CA SER A 153 -7.83 -11.29 -22.08
C SER A 153 -8.30 -10.60 -23.35
N LEU A 154 -7.39 -10.36 -24.30
CA LEU A 154 -7.68 -9.55 -25.48
C LEU A 154 -8.17 -10.40 -26.68
N PRO A 155 -9.12 -9.88 -27.48
CA PRO A 155 -9.78 -8.58 -27.32
C PRO A 155 -10.83 -8.57 -26.19
N CYS A 156 -11.08 -7.40 -25.60
CA CYS A 156 -12.14 -7.19 -24.61
C CYS A 156 -12.75 -5.79 -24.72
N GLU A 157 -13.90 -5.57 -24.10
CA GLU A 157 -14.49 -4.25 -23.91
C GLU A 157 -14.07 -3.70 -22.54
N LEU A 158 -13.60 -2.45 -22.52
CA LEU A 158 -13.19 -1.76 -21.32
C LEU A 158 -14.11 -0.57 -21.06
N GLU A 159 -14.54 -0.41 -19.82
CA GLU A 159 -15.36 0.71 -19.40
C GLU A 159 -14.64 2.04 -19.72
N GLY A 160 -15.38 3.00 -20.29
CA GLY A 160 -14.83 4.28 -20.76
C GLY A 160 -14.01 4.21 -22.05
N LEU A 161 -13.29 3.12 -22.34
CA LEU A 161 -12.35 3.02 -23.47
C LEU A 161 -12.84 2.20 -24.67
N GLY A 162 -13.95 1.47 -24.52
CA GLY A 162 -14.50 0.59 -25.54
C GLY A 162 -13.56 -0.58 -25.87
N ARG A 163 -13.58 -1.01 -27.14
CA ARG A 163 -12.84 -2.19 -27.59
C ARG A 163 -11.32 -2.00 -27.46
N ALA A 164 -10.68 -2.93 -26.77
CA ALA A 164 -9.23 -3.14 -26.75
C ALA A 164 -8.87 -4.31 -27.68
N GLY A 165 -8.06 -4.04 -28.71
CA GLY A 165 -7.60 -5.00 -29.71
C GLY A 165 -6.44 -5.87 -29.25
N ARG A 166 -5.88 -6.69 -30.16
CA ARG A 166 -4.66 -7.49 -29.93
C ARG A 166 -3.43 -6.78 -30.49
N ASP A 167 -3.31 -5.51 -30.16
CA ASP A 167 -2.36 -4.55 -30.70
C ASP A 167 -1.87 -3.60 -29.59
N LEU A 168 -0.93 -2.71 -29.93
CA LEU A 168 -0.30 -1.80 -28.98
C LEU A 168 -1.31 -0.81 -28.37
N ASP A 169 -2.35 -0.42 -29.12
CA ASP A 169 -3.41 0.46 -28.62
C ASP A 169 -4.34 -0.26 -27.62
N GLY A 170 -4.68 -1.52 -27.88
CA GLY A 170 -5.40 -2.37 -26.95
C GLY A 170 -4.63 -2.54 -25.63
N ILE A 171 -3.30 -2.68 -25.70
CA ILE A 171 -2.44 -2.72 -24.52
C ILE A 171 -2.46 -1.37 -23.77
N ARG A 172 -2.30 -0.24 -24.47
CA ARG A 172 -2.42 1.11 -23.89
C ARG A 172 -3.72 1.28 -23.12
N LYS A 173 -4.85 0.88 -23.72
CA LYS A 173 -6.17 0.94 -23.08
C LYS A 173 -6.24 0.08 -21.82
N CYS A 174 -5.70 -1.14 -21.85
CA CYS A 174 -5.62 -2.01 -20.67
C CYS A 174 -4.86 -1.34 -19.52
N ILE A 175 -3.72 -0.69 -19.82
CA ILE A 175 -2.88 -0.06 -18.80
C ILE A 175 -3.60 1.15 -18.18
N LEU A 176 -4.17 2.06 -18.99
CA LEU A 176 -4.94 3.20 -18.47
C LEU A 176 -6.15 2.75 -17.65
N HIS A 177 -6.87 1.74 -18.13
CA HIS A 177 -7.99 1.16 -17.41
C HIS A 177 -7.54 0.51 -16.09
N ALA A 178 -6.37 -0.12 -16.03
CA ALA A 178 -5.83 -0.66 -14.78
C ALA A 178 -5.52 0.44 -13.74
N VAL A 179 -5.00 1.60 -14.17
CA VAL A 179 -4.80 2.76 -13.29
C VAL A 179 -6.16 3.27 -12.78
N TYR A 180 -7.14 3.40 -13.67
CA TYR A 180 -8.51 3.77 -13.29
C TYR A 180 -9.10 2.77 -12.28
N GLN A 181 -9.04 1.47 -12.53
CA GLN A 181 -9.58 0.46 -11.61
C GLN A 181 -8.88 0.42 -10.25
N ALA A 182 -7.62 0.86 -10.15
CA ALA A 182 -6.89 0.91 -8.89
C ALA A 182 -7.38 2.03 -7.97
N GLN A 183 -7.83 3.16 -8.53
CA GLN A 183 -8.23 4.38 -7.79
C GLN A 183 -7.22 4.72 -6.66
N GLY A 184 -7.71 5.15 -5.49
CA GLY A 184 -6.92 5.31 -4.27
C GLY A 184 -6.71 4.04 -3.44
N GLN A 185 -7.35 2.92 -3.81
CA GLN A 185 -7.44 1.72 -2.95
C GLN A 185 -6.07 1.04 -2.74
N GLY A 186 -5.17 1.18 -3.72
CA GLY A 186 -3.79 0.68 -3.68
C GLY A 186 -2.78 1.57 -2.94
N CYS A 187 -3.21 2.63 -2.25
CA CYS A 187 -2.32 3.72 -1.77
C CYS A 187 -1.60 4.41 -2.94
N SER A 188 -2.37 5.02 -3.85
CA SER A 188 -1.81 5.94 -4.85
C SER A 188 -1.10 7.12 -4.16
N ALA A 189 -0.11 7.78 -4.75
CA ALA A 189 0.42 7.55 -6.09
C ALA A 189 1.25 6.25 -6.20
N GLY A 190 0.99 5.41 -7.21
CA GLY A 190 1.54 4.05 -7.30
C GLY A 190 2.54 3.86 -8.43
N PHE A 191 3.01 2.63 -8.60
CA PHE A 191 3.85 2.17 -9.71
C PHE A 191 3.19 0.95 -10.35
N ILE A 192 3.40 0.74 -11.65
CA ILE A 192 2.90 -0.45 -12.34
C ILE A 192 4.02 -1.14 -13.10
N GLY A 193 4.07 -2.47 -12.96
CA GLY A 193 4.78 -3.35 -13.86
C GLY A 193 3.79 -4.02 -14.80
N VAL A 194 4.12 -4.13 -16.08
CA VAL A 194 3.21 -4.68 -17.10
C VAL A 194 3.89 -5.82 -17.83
N GLY A 195 3.19 -6.94 -17.97
CA GLY A 195 3.60 -8.09 -18.75
C GLY A 195 2.67 -8.32 -19.93
N ILE A 196 3.21 -8.24 -21.15
CA ILE A 196 2.48 -8.50 -22.40
C ILE A 196 2.81 -9.93 -22.87
N GLY A 197 1.79 -10.77 -23.05
CA GLY A 197 1.95 -12.14 -23.51
C GLY A 197 1.98 -13.19 -22.39
N GLY A 198 2.58 -14.34 -22.68
CA GLY A 198 2.59 -15.52 -21.81
C GLY A 198 1.23 -16.17 -21.59
N ASP A 199 1.15 -16.94 -20.51
CA ASP A 199 -0.07 -17.53 -19.96
C ASP A 199 -0.56 -16.76 -18.73
N ARG A 200 -1.60 -17.27 -18.06
CA ARG A 200 -2.21 -16.65 -16.88
C ARG A 200 -1.20 -16.40 -15.74
N SER A 201 -0.27 -17.33 -15.54
CA SER A 201 0.76 -17.29 -14.49
C SER A 201 1.98 -16.50 -14.95
N SER A 202 2.57 -16.86 -16.09
CA SER A 202 3.81 -16.23 -16.57
C SER A 202 3.59 -14.74 -16.86
N GLY A 203 2.39 -14.33 -17.30
CA GLY A 203 2.05 -12.92 -17.52
C GLY A 203 2.20 -12.06 -16.27
N TYR A 204 1.70 -12.55 -15.13
CA TYR A 204 1.87 -11.86 -13.85
C TYR A 204 3.31 -11.94 -13.33
N GLU A 205 4.02 -13.03 -13.61
CA GLU A 205 5.44 -13.13 -13.29
C GLU A 205 6.27 -12.06 -14.00
N LEU A 206 6.06 -11.89 -15.31
CA LEU A 206 6.71 -10.84 -16.09
C LEU A 206 6.32 -9.44 -15.61
N ALA A 207 5.04 -9.20 -15.32
CA ALA A 207 4.58 -7.93 -14.78
C ALA A 207 5.24 -7.59 -13.44
N LYS A 208 5.37 -8.57 -12.53
CA LYS A 208 6.08 -8.40 -11.27
C LYS A 208 7.59 -8.25 -11.46
N GLU A 209 8.17 -8.88 -12.47
CA GLU A 209 9.58 -8.70 -12.82
C GLU A 209 9.90 -7.27 -13.24
N GLN A 210 8.98 -6.61 -13.96
CA GLN A 210 9.16 -5.19 -14.31
C GLN A 210 9.23 -4.27 -13.09
N LEU A 211 8.68 -4.67 -11.94
CA LEU A 211 8.85 -3.95 -10.67
C LEU A 211 10.26 -4.08 -10.07
N PHE A 212 11.22 -4.74 -10.71
CA PHE A 212 12.64 -4.72 -10.35
C PHE A 212 13.50 -3.84 -11.28
N ARG A 213 12.92 -3.21 -12.30
CA ARG A 213 13.60 -2.22 -13.15
C ARG A 213 13.70 -0.85 -12.48
N PRO A 214 14.85 -0.14 -12.51
CA PRO A 214 14.94 1.22 -12.00
C PRO A 214 13.84 2.13 -12.54
N VAL A 215 13.26 2.99 -11.71
CA VAL A 215 12.14 3.87 -12.12
C VAL A 215 12.54 4.78 -13.27
N ASP A 216 13.80 5.21 -13.29
CA ASP A 216 14.42 6.09 -14.28
C ASP A 216 15.11 5.36 -15.44
N ASP A 217 15.03 4.03 -15.53
CA ASP A 217 15.56 3.32 -16.69
C ASP A 217 14.74 3.59 -17.97
N VAL A 218 15.30 3.20 -19.11
CA VAL A 218 14.67 3.32 -20.42
C VAL A 218 14.44 1.93 -20.99
N ASN A 219 13.25 1.69 -21.54
CA ASN A 219 12.96 0.41 -22.19
C ASN A 219 13.84 0.24 -23.45
N PRO A 220 14.53 -0.90 -23.63
CA PRO A 220 15.34 -1.13 -24.82
C PRO A 220 14.51 -1.36 -26.09
N ILE A 221 13.22 -1.70 -25.96
CA ILE A 221 12.29 -1.85 -27.09
C ILE A 221 11.59 -0.51 -27.32
N GLU A 222 11.81 0.09 -28.49
CA GLU A 222 11.32 1.42 -28.86
C GLU A 222 9.82 1.59 -28.67
N GLU A 223 9.02 0.63 -29.15
CA GLU A 223 7.57 0.66 -29.06
C GLU A 223 7.08 0.62 -27.61
N LEU A 224 7.78 -0.13 -26.74
CA LEU A 224 7.46 -0.18 -25.32
C LEU A 224 7.93 1.06 -24.58
N ARG A 225 9.04 1.68 -24.99
CA ARG A 225 9.48 2.97 -24.45
C ARG A 225 8.43 4.05 -24.72
N GLN A 226 7.98 4.17 -25.96
CA GLN A 226 6.93 5.12 -26.34
C GLN A 226 5.63 4.88 -25.57
N LEU A 227 5.28 3.60 -25.33
CA LEU A 227 4.12 3.26 -24.52
C LEU A 227 4.32 3.60 -23.03
N GLU A 228 5.48 3.32 -22.42
CA GLU A 228 5.82 3.73 -21.05
C GLU A 228 5.69 5.25 -20.88
N GLU A 229 6.27 6.03 -21.80
CA GLU A 229 6.22 7.49 -21.82
C GLU A 229 4.78 8.01 -21.97
N TYR A 230 4.02 7.46 -22.92
CA TYR A 230 2.62 7.83 -23.13
C TYR A 230 1.78 7.60 -21.86
N ILE A 231 1.96 6.45 -21.20
CA ILE A 231 1.23 6.14 -19.97
C ILE A 231 1.61 7.10 -18.86
N MET A 232 2.90 7.38 -18.66
CA MET A 232 3.34 8.32 -17.63
C MET A 232 2.86 9.76 -17.87
N GLU A 233 2.74 10.18 -19.13
CA GLU A 233 2.20 11.48 -19.49
C GLU A 233 0.68 11.59 -19.25
N ASN A 234 -0.07 10.50 -19.51
CA ASN A 234 -1.53 10.57 -19.60
C ASN A 234 -2.28 9.98 -18.40
N ALA A 235 -1.72 8.99 -17.69
CA ALA A 235 -2.42 8.34 -16.57
C ALA A 235 -2.74 9.33 -15.43
N ASN A 236 -1.86 10.32 -15.21
CA ASN A 236 -2.08 11.35 -14.19
C ASN A 236 -3.18 12.36 -14.57
N LYS A 237 -3.47 12.53 -15.87
CA LYS A 237 -4.55 13.41 -16.36
C LYS A 237 -5.94 12.92 -15.93
N LEU A 238 -6.07 11.65 -15.50
CA LEU A 238 -7.30 11.12 -14.89
C LEU A 238 -7.68 11.87 -13.59
N GLY A 239 -6.71 12.51 -12.93
CA GLY A 239 -6.94 13.33 -11.74
C GLY A 239 -7.47 12.55 -10.53
N ILE A 240 -7.15 11.26 -10.43
CA ILE A 240 -7.48 10.41 -9.27
C ILE A 240 -6.71 10.91 -8.03
N GLY A 241 -5.45 11.27 -8.22
CA GLY A 241 -4.58 11.87 -7.23
C GLY A 241 -4.10 10.89 -6.15
N THR A 242 -3.25 11.42 -5.27
CA THR A 242 -2.69 10.68 -4.13
C THR A 242 -3.82 10.27 -3.19
N MET A 243 -3.81 9.02 -2.74
CA MET A 243 -4.86 8.38 -1.94
C MET A 243 -6.27 8.34 -2.57
N GLY A 244 -6.45 8.78 -3.81
CA GLY A 244 -7.77 8.91 -4.45
C GLY A 244 -8.54 10.13 -3.94
N PHE A 245 -7.85 11.22 -3.60
CA PHE A 245 -8.43 12.47 -3.10
C PHE A 245 -8.68 13.53 -4.19
N GLY A 246 -8.41 13.19 -5.46
CA GLY A 246 -8.15 14.16 -6.51
C GLY A 246 -6.73 14.71 -6.44
N GLY A 247 -6.20 15.23 -7.54
CA GLY A 247 -4.86 15.85 -7.59
C GLY A 247 -4.04 15.42 -8.81
N GLU A 248 -2.79 15.88 -8.85
CA GLU A 248 -1.90 15.75 -10.00
C GLU A 248 -1.14 14.41 -10.04
N SER A 249 -0.93 13.76 -8.89
CA SER A 249 -0.08 12.57 -8.81
C SER A 249 -0.88 11.29 -8.51
N THR A 250 -1.06 10.43 -9.51
CA THR A 250 -1.71 9.10 -9.39
C THR A 250 -0.74 7.95 -9.66
N LEU A 251 0.14 8.10 -10.64
CA LEU A 251 1.12 7.11 -11.07
C LEU A 251 2.52 7.75 -11.11
N LEU A 252 3.47 7.08 -10.49
CA LEU A 252 4.86 7.48 -10.30
C LEU A 252 5.85 6.72 -11.20
N GLY A 253 5.43 5.57 -11.76
CA GLY A 253 6.24 4.82 -12.72
C GLY A 253 5.45 3.72 -13.42
N CYS A 254 5.83 3.45 -14.67
CA CYS A 254 5.29 2.39 -15.52
C CYS A 254 6.47 1.67 -16.19
N LYS A 255 6.55 0.34 -16.04
CA LYS A 255 7.59 -0.49 -16.67
C LYS A 255 6.95 -1.67 -17.37
N ILE A 256 7.26 -1.86 -18.65
CA ILE A 256 6.57 -2.80 -19.53
C ILE A 256 7.57 -3.83 -20.07
N GLY A 257 7.22 -5.10 -19.93
CA GLY A 257 7.92 -6.23 -20.52
C GLY A 257 7.02 -6.98 -21.49
N VAL A 258 7.63 -7.68 -22.44
CA VAL A 258 6.95 -8.54 -23.40
C VAL A 258 7.59 -9.92 -23.43
N MET A 259 6.78 -10.94 -23.65
CA MET A 259 7.24 -12.29 -23.95
C MET A 259 6.31 -12.97 -24.96
N HIS A 260 6.78 -14.09 -25.51
CA HIS A 260 5.97 -14.88 -26.42
C HIS A 260 4.72 -15.43 -25.74
N ARG A 261 3.71 -15.72 -26.56
CA ARG A 261 2.39 -16.22 -26.15
C ARG A 261 1.95 -17.29 -27.13
N ILE A 262 1.04 -18.17 -26.70
CA ILE A 262 0.38 -19.06 -27.65
C ILE A 262 -0.57 -18.25 -28.55
N PRO A 263 -0.73 -18.58 -29.85
CA PRO A 263 -1.50 -17.76 -30.79
C PRO A 263 -2.93 -17.44 -30.34
N ALA A 264 -3.59 -18.39 -29.65
CA ALA A 264 -4.97 -18.25 -29.16
C ALA A 264 -5.12 -17.30 -27.96
N SER A 265 -4.05 -17.03 -27.20
CA SER A 265 -4.09 -16.28 -25.94
C SER A 265 -3.32 -14.97 -26.05
N PHE A 266 -3.95 -13.86 -25.71
CA PHE A 266 -3.31 -12.54 -25.62
C PHE A 266 -3.65 -11.94 -24.27
N PHE A 267 -2.71 -12.03 -23.32
CA PHE A 267 -2.88 -11.47 -21.98
C PHE A 267 -2.08 -10.19 -21.82
N VAL A 268 -2.66 -9.23 -21.12
CA VAL A 268 -1.97 -8.04 -20.59
C VAL A 268 -2.15 -8.08 -19.09
N SER A 269 -1.05 -8.31 -18.37
CA SER A 269 -1.05 -8.41 -16.91
C SER A 269 -0.45 -7.13 -16.33
N VAL A 270 -1.15 -6.50 -15.39
CA VAL A 270 -0.69 -5.29 -14.71
C VAL A 270 -0.52 -5.62 -13.23
N ALA A 271 0.71 -5.49 -12.75
CA ALA A 271 1.08 -5.63 -11.36
C ALA A 271 1.18 -4.23 -10.73
N TYR A 272 0.18 -3.85 -9.92
CA TYR A 272 0.14 -2.56 -9.25
C TYR A 272 0.97 -2.60 -7.97
N ASN A 273 1.72 -1.53 -7.70
CA ASN A 273 2.51 -1.36 -6.49
C ASN A 273 2.23 0.00 -5.84
N CYS A 274 2.07 0.02 -4.52
CA CYS A 274 1.84 1.26 -3.77
C CYS A 274 3.08 2.18 -3.76
N TRP A 275 2.90 3.42 -3.27
CA TRP A 275 4.02 4.35 -3.06
C TRP A 275 5.09 3.78 -2.11
N ALA A 276 4.70 2.91 -1.17
CA ALA A 276 5.62 2.17 -0.31
C ALA A 276 6.30 1.04 -1.10
N PHE A 277 7.03 1.43 -2.15
CA PHE A 277 7.68 0.56 -3.11
C PHE A 277 8.99 0.00 -2.56
N ARG A 278 8.81 -0.91 -1.62
CA ARG A 278 9.88 -1.61 -0.90
C ARG A 278 10.45 -2.73 -1.75
N ARG A 279 11.55 -2.43 -2.43
CA ARG A 279 12.41 -3.41 -3.07
C ARG A 279 13.86 -3.11 -2.73
N MET A 280 14.68 -4.14 -2.69
CA MET A 280 16.13 -3.99 -2.62
C MET A 280 16.78 -5.20 -3.28
N GLY A 281 18.08 -5.12 -3.52
CA GLY A 281 18.82 -6.28 -3.97
C GLY A 281 20.27 -6.20 -3.54
N VAL A 282 20.93 -7.36 -3.54
CA VAL A 282 22.33 -7.50 -3.17
C VAL A 282 23.01 -8.52 -4.07
N LYS A 283 24.29 -8.27 -4.35
CA LYS A 283 25.20 -9.30 -4.86
C LYS A 283 25.91 -9.94 -3.68
N ILE A 284 25.97 -11.27 -3.67
CA ILE A 284 26.53 -12.06 -2.57
C ILE A 284 27.66 -12.94 -3.08
N ASP A 285 28.73 -13.01 -2.30
CA ASP A 285 29.82 -13.96 -2.50
C ASP A 285 29.33 -15.38 -2.18
N PRO A 286 29.36 -16.34 -3.13
CA PRO A 286 28.85 -17.68 -2.89
C PRO A 286 29.69 -18.52 -1.91
N ALA A 287 30.99 -18.19 -1.73
CA ALA A 287 31.89 -18.88 -0.83
C ALA A 287 31.74 -18.39 0.61
N THR A 288 31.64 -17.06 0.82
CA THR A 288 31.54 -16.49 2.17
C THR A 288 30.10 -16.29 2.63
N GLY A 289 29.16 -16.03 1.70
CA GLY A 289 27.78 -15.64 2.00
C GLY A 289 27.60 -14.17 2.35
N GLU A 290 28.64 -13.34 2.18
CA GLU A 290 28.61 -11.91 2.51
C GLU A 290 28.10 -11.06 1.33
N ILE A 291 27.50 -9.91 1.65
CA ILE A 291 27.09 -8.91 0.67
C ILE A 291 28.35 -8.25 0.09
N ILE A 292 28.48 -8.30 -1.24
CA ILE A 292 29.51 -7.62 -2.02
C ILE A 292 29.02 -6.21 -2.40
N GLU A 293 27.76 -6.10 -2.80
CA GLU A 293 27.20 -4.88 -3.38
C GLU A 293 25.72 -4.77 -3.08
N TRP A 294 25.25 -3.56 -2.76
CA TRP A 294 23.84 -3.22 -2.66
C TRP A 294 23.34 -2.62 -3.98
N LEU A 295 22.21 -3.11 -4.47
CA LEU A 295 21.54 -2.59 -5.67
C LEU A 295 20.62 -1.40 -5.31
N TYR A 296 20.21 -0.65 -6.34
CA TYR A 296 19.34 0.55 -6.23
C TYR A 296 19.93 1.70 -5.40
N GLN A 297 21.26 1.74 -5.30
CA GLN A 297 22.01 2.79 -4.60
C GLN A 297 22.47 3.93 -5.53
N ASP A 298 22.16 3.86 -6.82
CA ASP A 298 22.63 4.81 -7.82
C ASP A 298 21.93 6.18 -7.75
N GLY A 299 22.71 7.21 -8.07
CA GLY A 299 22.29 8.61 -8.10
C GLY A 299 22.20 9.26 -6.72
N GLU A 300 21.76 10.51 -6.73
CA GLU A 300 21.55 11.29 -5.51
C GLU A 300 20.39 10.73 -4.69
N ASP A 301 20.58 10.75 -3.37
CA ASP A 301 19.53 10.47 -2.41
C ASP A 301 18.70 11.74 -2.16
N VAL A 302 17.46 11.56 -1.69
CA VAL A 302 16.58 12.68 -1.37
C VAL A 302 16.55 12.89 0.14
N ASP A 303 16.98 14.08 0.55
CA ASP A 303 16.88 14.57 1.92
C ASP A 303 15.46 15.11 2.18
N PHE A 304 14.58 14.22 2.65
CA PHE A 304 13.17 14.55 2.89
C PHE A 304 12.95 15.55 4.02
N ALA A 305 13.90 15.70 4.96
CA ALA A 305 13.82 16.70 6.01
C ALA A 305 13.78 18.12 5.40
N LYS A 306 14.67 18.39 4.45
CA LYS A 306 14.70 19.66 3.71
C LYS A 306 13.45 19.88 2.86
N GLU A 307 12.86 18.82 2.32
CA GLU A 307 11.63 18.93 1.54
C GLU A 307 10.41 19.26 2.42
N LEU A 308 10.39 18.81 3.68
CA LEU A 308 9.38 19.20 4.67
C LEU A 308 9.55 20.67 5.10
N GLU A 309 10.78 21.11 5.40
CA GLU A 309 11.05 22.52 5.75
C GLU A 309 10.59 23.49 4.66
N LYS A 310 10.84 23.15 3.38
CA LYS A 310 10.35 23.95 2.24
C LYS A 310 8.83 23.98 2.15
N ALA A 311 8.18 22.85 2.45
CA ALA A 311 6.72 22.73 2.40
C ALA A 311 6.05 23.57 3.48
N GLU A 312 6.58 23.53 4.71
CA GLU A 312 6.13 24.38 5.81
C GLU A 312 6.30 25.87 5.47
N ALA A 313 7.45 26.26 4.91
CA ALA A 313 7.68 27.64 4.47
C ALA A 313 6.69 28.09 3.37
N ALA A 314 6.35 27.21 2.42
CA ALA A 314 5.38 27.50 1.36
C ALA A 314 3.94 27.58 1.89
N ALA A 315 3.56 26.69 2.82
CA ALA A 315 2.24 26.70 3.46
C ALA A 315 1.99 27.96 4.31
N VAL A 316 3.04 28.56 4.87
CA VAL A 316 2.95 29.86 5.58
C VAL A 316 2.67 31.03 4.61
N LEU A 317 3.06 30.90 3.33
CA LEU A 317 2.87 31.94 2.31
C LEU A 317 1.51 31.85 1.60
N GLU A 318 0.93 30.65 1.48
CA GLU A 318 -0.41 30.44 0.94
C GLU A 318 -1.45 30.38 2.08
N GLN A 319 -2.08 31.52 2.36
CA GLN A 319 -3.21 31.59 3.30
C GLN A 319 -4.46 30.90 2.72
N GLY A 320 -4.54 29.58 2.91
CA GLY A 320 -5.77 28.81 2.85
C GLY A 320 -5.93 28.05 4.16
N GLU A 321 -6.80 28.52 5.06
CA GLU A 321 -7.11 27.78 6.29
C GLU A 321 -7.80 26.46 5.93
N THR A 322 -7.03 25.38 5.85
CA THR A 322 -7.62 24.05 5.95
C THR A 322 -8.06 23.89 7.39
N ARG A 323 -9.35 24.15 7.64
CA ARG A 323 -9.95 24.08 8.97
C ARG A 323 -9.80 22.65 9.50
N VAL A 324 -8.92 22.47 10.48
CA VAL A 324 -8.77 21.20 11.21
C VAL A 324 -9.81 21.16 12.33
N ILE A 325 -10.59 20.08 12.38
CA ILE A 325 -11.64 19.87 13.38
C ILE A 325 -11.17 18.86 14.42
N ASP A 326 -11.11 19.30 15.68
CA ASP A 326 -10.73 18.43 16.78
C ASP A 326 -11.88 17.52 17.22
N LEU A 327 -11.59 16.22 17.37
CA LEU A 327 -12.52 15.18 17.79
C LEU A 327 -11.98 14.43 19.01
N VAL A 328 -12.83 14.24 20.00
CA VAL A 328 -12.53 13.46 21.22
C VAL A 328 -13.64 12.42 21.41
N PRO A 329 -13.39 11.13 21.14
CA PRO A 329 -14.37 10.08 21.40
C PRO A 329 -14.63 9.88 22.91
N PRO A 330 -15.85 9.46 23.31
CA PRO A 330 -16.97 9.08 22.43
C PRO A 330 -17.64 10.30 21.77
N LEU A 331 -17.93 10.18 20.48
CA LEU A 331 -18.52 11.21 19.63
C LEU A 331 -20.05 11.20 19.73
N SER A 332 -20.65 12.38 19.83
CA SER A 332 -22.11 12.53 19.71
C SER A 332 -22.55 12.57 18.25
N GLU A 333 -23.80 12.19 17.99
CA GLU A 333 -24.40 12.33 16.67
C GLU A 333 -24.37 13.79 16.16
N GLU A 334 -24.61 14.75 17.05
CA GLU A 334 -24.61 16.17 16.71
C GLU A 334 -23.23 16.64 16.24
N GLN A 335 -22.16 16.17 16.89
CA GLN A 335 -20.78 16.47 16.46
C GLN A 335 -20.52 15.91 15.06
N VAL A 336 -20.87 14.65 14.84
CA VAL A 336 -20.60 13.97 13.57
C VAL A 336 -21.40 14.57 12.41
N ARG A 337 -22.66 14.96 12.63
CA ARG A 337 -23.48 15.60 11.58
C ARG A 337 -22.99 16.98 11.15
N LYS A 338 -22.10 17.63 11.91
CA LYS A 338 -21.45 18.89 11.51
C LYS A 338 -20.33 18.69 10.49
N LEU A 339 -19.75 17.50 10.43
CA LEU A 339 -18.68 17.16 9.49
C LEU A 339 -19.22 17.10 8.05
N ARG A 340 -18.34 17.42 7.11
CA ARG A 340 -18.59 17.37 5.66
C ARG A 340 -17.43 16.69 4.96
N VAL A 341 -17.71 16.05 3.83
CA VAL A 341 -16.67 15.53 2.94
C VAL A 341 -15.64 16.61 2.62
N GLY A 342 -14.36 16.27 2.78
CA GLY A 342 -13.23 17.16 2.58
C GLY A 342 -12.68 17.80 3.86
N ASP A 343 -13.42 17.78 4.97
CA ASP A 343 -12.93 18.24 6.26
C ASP A 343 -11.71 17.42 6.71
N VAL A 344 -10.75 18.08 7.34
CA VAL A 344 -9.62 17.44 8.01
C VAL A 344 -9.93 17.36 9.50
N VAL A 345 -9.82 16.18 10.07
CA VAL A 345 -10.05 15.96 11.51
C VAL A 345 -8.75 15.61 12.21
N ARG A 346 -8.67 15.99 13.49
CA ARG A 346 -7.59 15.62 14.41
C ARG A 346 -8.20 14.97 15.64
N ILE A 347 -7.78 13.75 15.93
CA ILE A 347 -8.40 12.89 16.94
C ILE A 347 -7.45 12.70 18.11
N SER A 348 -7.96 12.94 19.33
CA SER A 348 -7.26 12.67 20.58
C SER A 348 -8.21 11.93 21.53
N GLY A 349 -7.93 10.67 21.84
CA GLY A 349 -8.96 9.77 22.39
C GLY A 349 -8.54 8.29 22.46
N VAL A 350 -9.42 7.42 22.96
CA VAL A 350 -9.27 5.97 22.74
C VAL A 350 -9.91 5.67 21.40
N ILE A 351 -9.21 4.93 20.56
CA ILE A 351 -9.77 4.31 19.36
C ILE A 351 -9.54 2.80 19.40
N TYR A 352 -10.37 2.05 18.70
CA TYR A 352 -10.38 0.59 18.75
C TYR A 352 -10.03 0.02 17.39
N THR A 353 -9.02 -0.84 17.28
CA THR A 353 -8.78 -1.50 15.99
C THR A 353 -9.82 -2.57 15.71
N GLY A 354 -10.22 -2.71 14.45
CA GLY A 354 -11.11 -3.78 14.02
C GLY A 354 -11.10 -3.90 12.51
N ARG A 355 -10.97 -5.12 12.00
CA ARG A 355 -10.93 -5.43 10.56
C ARG A 355 -11.59 -6.77 10.28
N ASP A 356 -11.16 -7.52 9.27
CA ASP A 356 -11.78 -8.74 8.75
C ASP A 356 -12.33 -9.71 9.83
N ALA A 357 -11.50 -10.19 10.77
CA ALA A 357 -11.94 -11.17 11.77
C ALA A 357 -12.89 -10.58 12.83
N ILE A 358 -12.59 -9.37 13.31
CA ILE A 358 -13.41 -8.65 14.30
C ILE A 358 -14.79 -8.34 13.73
N HIS A 359 -14.86 -7.83 12.49
CA HIS A 359 -16.12 -7.51 11.85
C HIS A 359 -16.99 -8.75 11.70
N LYS A 360 -16.40 -9.87 11.27
CA LYS A 360 -17.12 -11.15 11.19
C LYS A 360 -17.60 -11.60 12.58
N TYR A 361 -16.78 -11.50 13.62
CA TYR A 361 -17.14 -11.88 14.99
C TYR A 361 -18.31 -11.05 15.54
N LEU A 362 -18.27 -9.72 15.36
CA LEU A 362 -19.25 -8.77 15.87
C LEU A 362 -20.65 -8.89 15.24
N MET A 363 -20.77 -9.57 14.10
CA MET A 363 -22.08 -9.90 13.53
C MET A 363 -22.89 -10.79 14.49
N ASP A 364 -22.25 -11.83 15.03
CA ASP A 364 -22.91 -12.88 15.79
C ASP A 364 -22.73 -12.74 17.31
N HIS A 365 -21.85 -11.83 17.77
CA HIS A 365 -21.50 -11.66 19.19
C HIS A 365 -21.60 -10.20 19.63
N ASP A 366 -21.61 -9.95 20.93
CA ASP A 366 -21.46 -8.60 21.48
C ASP A 366 -20.00 -8.15 21.44
N ALA A 367 -19.79 -6.83 21.41
CA ALA A 367 -18.45 -6.25 21.49
C ALA A 367 -17.88 -6.43 22.92
N PRO A 368 -16.57 -6.69 23.06
CA PRO A 368 -15.93 -6.81 24.38
C PRO A 368 -15.87 -5.46 25.13
N VAL A 369 -16.16 -4.35 24.43
CA VAL A 369 -16.17 -2.98 24.94
C VAL A 369 -17.40 -2.23 24.44
N ASP A 370 -17.79 -1.17 25.14
CA ASP A 370 -18.84 -0.27 24.67
C ASP A 370 -18.34 0.58 23.49
N LEU A 371 -18.88 0.31 22.29
CA LEU A 371 -18.53 1.02 21.06
C LEU A 371 -19.46 2.20 20.76
N ASN A 372 -20.41 2.53 21.64
CA ASN A 372 -21.33 3.64 21.41
C ASN A 372 -20.59 4.98 21.41
N GLY A 373 -20.68 5.72 20.30
CA GLY A 373 -19.91 6.94 20.09
C GLY A 373 -18.44 6.70 19.73
N GLN A 374 -17.96 5.46 19.73
CA GLN A 374 -16.55 5.18 19.50
C GLN A 374 -16.16 5.19 18.03
N ILE A 375 -14.85 5.10 17.82
CA ILE A 375 -14.19 5.06 16.52
C ILE A 375 -13.57 3.68 16.31
N ILE A 376 -13.95 2.99 15.24
CA ILE A 376 -13.28 1.77 14.79
C ILE A 376 -12.20 2.12 13.78
N TYR A 377 -10.97 1.67 14.02
CA TYR A 377 -9.83 1.85 13.15
C TYR A 377 -9.49 0.56 12.40
N HIS A 378 -9.67 0.54 11.08
CA HIS A 378 -9.27 -0.57 10.22
C HIS A 378 -7.76 -0.58 10.10
N CYS A 379 -7.10 -1.28 11.03
CA CYS A 379 -5.65 -1.37 11.13
C CYS A 379 -5.27 -2.75 11.66
N GLY A 380 -4.24 -3.34 11.04
CA GLY A 380 -3.49 -4.44 11.65
C GLY A 380 -2.11 -3.92 12.04
N PRO A 381 -1.88 -3.52 13.30
CA PRO A 381 -0.61 -2.91 13.66
C PRO A 381 0.52 -3.95 13.75
N VAL A 382 1.76 -3.47 13.77
CA VAL A 382 2.93 -4.23 14.26
C VAL A 382 3.06 -3.92 15.74
N MET A 383 2.92 -4.92 16.60
CA MET A 383 2.93 -4.76 18.06
C MET A 383 4.05 -5.57 18.68
N LEU A 384 4.81 -4.96 19.58
CA LEU A 384 5.83 -5.64 20.38
C LEU A 384 5.62 -5.34 21.87
N LYS A 385 6.02 -6.30 22.71
CA LYS A 385 6.15 -6.07 24.15
C LYS A 385 7.54 -5.54 24.48
N ASP A 386 7.62 -4.60 25.42
CA ASP A 386 8.87 -4.25 26.08
C ASP A 386 9.22 -5.27 27.19
N GLU A 387 10.32 -5.00 27.90
CA GLU A 387 10.81 -5.84 29.01
C GLU A 387 9.83 -5.90 30.19
N ASP A 388 9.01 -4.84 30.38
CA ASP A 388 7.95 -4.77 31.39
C ASP A 388 6.65 -5.47 30.94
N GLY A 389 6.62 -6.00 29.71
CA GLY A 389 5.46 -6.66 29.12
C GLY A 389 4.39 -5.72 28.56
N ARG A 390 4.67 -4.41 28.46
CA ARG A 390 3.76 -3.41 27.89
C ARG A 390 3.82 -3.43 26.37
N TRP A 391 2.66 -3.26 25.75
CA TRP A 391 2.56 -3.24 24.29
C TRP A 391 2.92 -1.88 23.70
N HIS A 392 3.65 -1.92 22.59
CA HIS A 392 4.05 -0.76 21.80
C HIS A 392 3.72 -1.00 20.34
N ALA A 393 3.10 -0.01 19.70
CA ALA A 393 2.92 0.01 18.25
C ALA A 393 4.24 0.39 17.58
N LYS A 394 4.77 -0.49 16.73
CA LYS A 394 5.95 -0.23 15.90
C LYS A 394 5.59 0.28 14.51
N ALA A 395 4.37 0.04 14.05
CA ALA A 395 3.81 0.55 12.80
C ALA A 395 2.28 0.38 12.87
N ALA A 396 1.50 1.41 12.54
CA ALA A 396 0.04 1.35 12.70
C ALA A 396 -0.72 2.16 11.63
N GLY A 397 -0.48 1.89 10.35
CA GLY A 397 -1.24 2.51 9.26
C GLY A 397 -2.59 1.83 8.96
N PRO A 398 -3.48 2.46 8.16
CA PRO A 398 -4.79 1.91 7.84
C PRO A 398 -4.72 0.75 6.83
N THR A 399 -5.72 -0.15 6.86
CA THR A 399 -6.00 -1.14 5.82
C THR A 399 -7.16 -0.73 4.91
N THR A 400 -7.28 -1.38 3.76
CA THR A 400 -8.33 -1.08 2.77
C THR A 400 -9.70 -1.45 3.34
N SER A 401 -10.60 -0.47 3.48
CA SER A 401 -11.85 -0.65 4.24
C SER A 401 -12.97 -1.36 3.48
N ILE A 402 -12.93 -1.37 2.14
CA ILE A 402 -13.97 -2.01 1.33
C ILE A 402 -14.15 -3.52 1.63
N ARG A 403 -13.19 -4.18 2.28
CA ARG A 403 -13.31 -5.59 2.70
C ARG A 403 -14.34 -5.76 3.82
N GLU A 404 -14.53 -4.72 4.63
CA GLU A 404 -15.44 -4.69 5.77
C GLU A 404 -16.85 -4.18 5.39
N GLU A 405 -17.06 -3.74 4.15
CA GLU A 405 -18.35 -3.30 3.59
C GLU A 405 -19.53 -4.28 3.85
N PRO A 406 -19.36 -5.62 3.81
CA PRO A 406 -20.45 -6.54 4.10
C PRO A 406 -21.00 -6.45 5.54
N TYR A 407 -20.24 -5.87 6.48
CA TYR A 407 -20.50 -5.91 7.92
C TYR A 407 -20.66 -4.52 8.56
N GLN A 408 -19.93 -3.52 8.05
CA GLN A 408 -19.73 -2.25 8.75
C GLN A 408 -21.05 -1.54 9.10
N GLY A 409 -21.98 -1.44 8.15
CA GLY A 409 -23.25 -0.76 8.38
C GLY A 409 -24.07 -1.39 9.50
N ASP A 410 -24.10 -2.73 9.55
CA ASP A 410 -24.81 -3.48 10.60
C ASP A 410 -24.12 -3.32 11.97
N ILE A 411 -22.78 -3.34 12.00
CA ILE A 411 -22.00 -3.10 13.22
C ILE A 411 -22.24 -1.69 13.76
N MET A 412 -22.26 -0.68 12.90
CA MET A 412 -22.58 0.70 13.30
C MET A 412 -23.97 0.78 13.93
N LYS A 413 -24.96 0.17 13.30
CA LYS A 413 -26.33 0.13 13.80
C LYS A 413 -26.43 -0.59 15.14
N LYS A 414 -25.76 -1.74 15.28
CA LYS A 414 -25.82 -2.61 16.46
C LYS A 414 -25.14 -1.98 17.68
N PHE A 415 -23.99 -1.34 17.48
CA PHE A 415 -23.15 -0.88 18.58
C PHE A 415 -23.01 0.64 18.71
N GLY A 416 -23.64 1.43 17.83
CA GLY A 416 -23.62 2.89 17.92
C GLY A 416 -22.28 3.53 17.56
N VAL A 417 -21.44 2.85 16.76
CA VAL A 417 -20.16 3.39 16.24
C VAL A 417 -20.43 4.64 15.41
N ARG A 418 -19.66 5.70 15.63
CA ARG A 418 -19.89 7.01 14.98
C ARG A 418 -18.81 7.41 13.98
N ALA A 419 -17.63 6.82 14.04
CA ALA A 419 -16.64 7.01 13.00
C ALA A 419 -15.90 5.71 12.68
N VAL A 420 -15.53 5.57 11.41
CA VAL A 420 -14.71 4.48 10.91
C VAL A 420 -13.47 5.08 10.28
N ILE A 421 -12.28 4.68 10.72
CA ILE A 421 -11.01 5.09 10.11
C ILE A 421 -10.49 3.96 9.23
N GLY A 422 -10.05 4.26 8.02
CA GLY A 422 -9.30 3.31 7.20
C GLY A 422 -8.73 3.94 5.94
N LYS A 423 -8.63 3.19 4.83
CA LYS A 423 -8.26 3.76 3.53
C LYS A 423 -9.08 3.23 2.36
N GLY A 424 -9.20 4.04 1.30
CA GLY A 424 -9.72 3.64 0.00
C GLY A 424 -11.25 3.69 -0.14
N GLY A 425 -11.94 4.19 0.88
CA GLY A 425 -13.40 4.32 0.89
C GLY A 425 -14.16 3.04 1.26
N MET A 426 -15.47 3.20 1.36
CA MET A 426 -16.47 2.16 1.63
C MET A 426 -17.57 2.19 0.57
N GLY A 427 -18.43 1.17 0.57
CA GLY A 427 -19.51 1.03 -0.39
C GLY A 427 -20.83 1.67 0.06
N ALA A 428 -21.86 1.44 -0.75
CA ALA A 428 -23.17 2.04 -0.60
C ALA A 428 -23.90 1.63 0.69
N LYS A 429 -23.68 0.42 1.23
CA LYS A 429 -24.34 -0.01 2.48
C LYS A 429 -23.79 0.78 3.65
N THR A 430 -22.46 0.94 3.71
CA THR A 430 -21.84 1.77 4.74
C THR A 430 -22.27 3.22 4.59
N LEU A 431 -22.25 3.79 3.38
CA LEU A 431 -22.72 5.17 3.14
C LEU A 431 -24.15 5.40 3.66
N GLN A 432 -25.04 4.46 3.39
CA GLN A 432 -26.42 4.51 3.89
C GLN A 432 -26.46 4.47 5.42
N ALA A 433 -25.68 3.59 6.06
CA ALA A 433 -25.59 3.51 7.51
C ALA A 433 -25.00 4.79 8.14
N LEU A 434 -23.98 5.41 7.52
CA LEU A 434 -23.43 6.71 7.96
C LEU A 434 -24.54 7.78 7.98
N LYS A 435 -25.41 7.79 6.96
CA LYS A 435 -26.52 8.74 6.86
C LYS A 435 -27.60 8.51 7.91
N GLU A 436 -28.05 7.27 8.04
CA GLU A 436 -29.11 6.87 8.97
C GLU A 436 -28.70 7.02 10.42
N HIS A 437 -27.47 6.62 10.75
CA HIS A 437 -26.95 6.56 12.12
C HIS A 437 -25.95 7.64 12.44
N GLY A 438 -25.92 8.75 11.68
CA GLY A 438 -25.08 9.91 11.97
C GLY A 438 -23.60 9.54 12.20
N GLY A 439 -23.00 8.90 11.21
CA GLY A 439 -21.60 8.47 11.19
C GLY A 439 -20.77 9.20 10.13
N VAL A 440 -19.44 9.03 10.20
CA VAL A 440 -18.51 9.41 9.12
C VAL A 440 -17.48 8.32 8.84
N TYR A 441 -16.99 8.30 7.60
CA TYR A 441 -15.78 7.57 7.23
C TYR A 441 -14.61 8.53 7.08
N LEU A 442 -13.51 8.18 7.76
CA LEU A 442 -12.30 8.95 7.87
C LEU A 442 -11.16 8.21 7.16
N ASN A 443 -10.70 8.75 6.04
CA ASN A 443 -9.58 8.18 5.31
C ASN A 443 -8.25 8.66 5.92
N ALA A 444 -7.53 7.74 6.56
CA ALA A 444 -6.15 7.91 6.97
C ALA A 444 -5.19 7.68 5.79
N ILE A 445 -4.00 8.27 5.84
CA ILE A 445 -3.01 8.18 4.76
C ILE A 445 -2.41 6.77 4.71
N GLY A 446 -2.76 6.03 3.66
CA GLY A 446 -2.42 4.63 3.51
C GLY A 446 -0.92 4.42 3.39
N GLY A 447 -0.37 3.54 4.22
CA GLY A 447 1.06 3.24 4.25
C GLY A 447 1.89 4.14 5.18
N ALA A 448 1.35 5.25 5.69
CA ALA A 448 2.06 6.15 6.59
C ALA A 448 2.09 5.61 8.04
N ALA A 449 2.66 4.42 8.22
CA ALA A 449 2.49 3.65 9.44
C ALA A 449 3.32 4.14 10.64
N GLN A 450 4.47 4.77 10.42
CA GLN A 450 5.29 5.41 11.45
C GLN A 450 4.63 6.69 11.96
N TYR A 451 4.10 7.51 11.05
CA TYR A 451 3.32 8.70 11.41
C TYR A 451 2.18 8.33 12.37
N TYR A 452 1.37 7.33 12.01
CA TYR A 452 0.27 6.89 12.87
C TYR A 452 0.70 6.13 14.12
N ALA A 453 1.86 5.45 14.10
CA ALA A 453 2.41 4.84 15.30
C ALA A 453 2.84 5.90 16.32
N ASP A 454 3.44 7.02 15.88
CA ASP A 454 3.81 8.12 16.78
C ASP A 454 2.59 8.78 17.44
N CYS A 455 1.46 8.84 16.73
CA CYS A 455 0.19 9.31 17.30
C CYS A 455 -0.31 8.42 18.45
N ILE A 456 0.11 7.15 18.54
CA ILE A 456 -0.31 6.22 19.61
C ILE A 456 0.58 6.43 20.84
N LYS A 457 0.01 7.03 21.88
CA LYS A 457 0.74 7.36 23.13
C LYS A 457 0.75 6.22 24.14
N SER A 458 -0.27 5.34 24.12
CA SER A 458 -0.29 4.12 24.92
C SER A 458 -1.27 3.08 24.39
N VAL A 459 -0.99 1.81 24.69
CA VAL A 459 -1.91 0.69 24.48
C VAL A 459 -2.61 0.40 25.81
N GLU A 460 -3.89 0.71 25.91
CA GLU A 460 -4.67 0.56 27.15
C GLU A 460 -5.19 -0.87 27.35
N GLY A 461 -5.25 -1.66 26.30
CA GLY A 461 -5.75 -3.03 26.33
C GLY A 461 -5.73 -3.70 24.96
N VAL A 462 -6.03 -4.99 24.98
CA VAL A 462 -6.25 -5.78 23.77
C VAL A 462 -7.24 -6.91 24.06
N ASP A 463 -8.25 -7.03 23.20
CA ASP A 463 -9.25 -8.10 23.23
C ASP A 463 -9.14 -8.98 21.97
N LEU A 464 -9.65 -10.20 22.07
CA LEU A 464 -9.73 -11.17 20.96
C LEU A 464 -8.35 -11.52 20.35
N MET A 465 -7.33 -11.65 21.21
CA MET A 465 -5.96 -11.98 20.80
C MET A 465 -5.81 -13.35 20.10
N GLU A 466 -6.79 -14.23 20.23
CA GLU A 466 -6.86 -15.50 19.51
C GLU A 466 -6.91 -15.32 17.98
N PHE A 467 -7.34 -14.16 17.47
CA PHE A 467 -7.28 -13.85 16.04
C PHE A 467 -5.88 -13.45 15.57
N GLY A 468 -4.94 -13.26 16.49
CA GLY A 468 -3.56 -12.88 16.23
C GLY A 468 -3.35 -11.36 16.21
N ILE A 469 -2.10 -10.94 16.37
CA ILE A 469 -1.69 -9.53 16.48
C ILE A 469 -2.32 -8.62 15.42
N PRO A 470 -2.36 -8.98 14.11
CA PRO A 470 -2.89 -8.09 13.09
C PRO A 470 -4.42 -7.96 13.08
N GLU A 471 -5.15 -8.85 13.75
CA GLU A 471 -6.61 -8.92 13.70
C GLU A 471 -7.27 -8.62 15.05
N ALA A 472 -6.53 -8.69 16.16
CA ALA A 472 -7.04 -8.40 17.50
C ALA A 472 -7.59 -6.96 17.65
N MET A 473 -8.46 -6.76 18.63
CA MET A 473 -9.02 -5.45 18.96
C MET A 473 -8.09 -4.73 19.95
N TRP A 474 -7.27 -3.82 19.43
CA TRP A 474 -6.35 -3.00 20.21
C TRP A 474 -7.02 -1.72 20.69
N HIS A 475 -6.83 -1.38 21.96
CA HIS A 475 -7.34 -0.15 22.57
C HIS A 475 -6.22 0.88 22.60
N LEU A 476 -6.28 1.84 21.69
CA LEU A 476 -5.17 2.75 21.43
C LEU A 476 -5.52 4.14 21.91
N ARG A 477 -4.77 4.64 22.89
CA ARG A 477 -4.76 6.06 23.23
C ARG A 477 -3.99 6.81 22.15
N VAL A 478 -4.68 7.62 21.36
CA VAL A 478 -4.08 8.46 20.33
C VAL A 478 -4.11 9.94 20.71
N GLU A 479 -3.15 10.68 20.19
CA GLU A 479 -3.07 12.12 20.24
C GLU A 479 -2.72 12.65 18.86
N ASN A 480 -3.41 13.70 18.42
CA ASN A 480 -3.17 14.37 17.15
C ASN A 480 -3.27 13.46 15.91
N PHE A 481 -4.07 12.38 15.98
CA PHE A 481 -4.27 11.47 14.86
C PHE A 481 -5.09 12.17 13.76
N THR A 482 -4.49 12.40 12.58
CA THR A 482 -5.16 13.11 11.49
C THR A 482 -5.78 12.18 10.45
N ALA A 483 -6.96 12.57 9.95
CA ALA A 483 -7.64 11.89 8.86
C ALA A 483 -8.51 12.87 8.05
N VAL A 484 -8.92 12.47 6.86
CA VAL A 484 -9.81 13.25 5.98
C VAL A 484 -11.20 12.63 5.98
N VAL A 485 -12.26 13.41 6.15
CA VAL A 485 -13.64 12.94 5.96
C VAL A 485 -13.85 12.67 4.47
N THR A 486 -14.00 11.41 4.08
CA THR A 486 -14.25 11.06 2.66
C THR A 486 -15.64 10.49 2.42
N MET A 487 -16.39 10.15 3.47
CA MET A 487 -17.83 9.92 3.39
C MET A 487 -18.51 10.51 4.62
N ASP A 488 -19.62 11.20 4.44
CA ASP A 488 -20.29 11.93 5.51
C ASP A 488 -21.73 11.45 5.81
N SER A 489 -22.30 11.95 6.91
CA SER A 489 -23.66 11.62 7.35
C SER A 489 -24.78 12.21 6.47
N HIS A 490 -24.43 12.91 5.39
CA HIS A 490 -25.38 13.54 4.46
C HIS A 490 -25.53 12.73 3.17
N GLY A 491 -24.73 11.66 3.03
CA GLY A 491 -24.74 10.77 1.87
C GLY A 491 -23.77 11.19 0.77
N ASN A 492 -22.75 11.99 1.09
CA ASN A 492 -21.70 12.37 0.15
C ASN A 492 -20.50 11.41 0.24
N SER A 493 -19.81 11.19 -0.88
CA SER A 493 -18.60 10.36 -0.96
C SER A 493 -17.55 10.98 -1.90
N LEU A 494 -16.39 11.35 -1.37
CA LEU A 494 -15.28 11.90 -2.16
C LEU A 494 -14.79 10.89 -3.19
N HIS A 495 -14.71 9.62 -2.82
CA HIS A 495 -14.18 8.59 -3.71
C HIS A 495 -15.13 8.29 -4.86
N GLU A 496 -16.44 8.38 -4.64
CA GLU A 496 -17.46 8.25 -5.70
C GLU A 496 -17.36 9.43 -6.69
N ASP A 497 -17.18 10.65 -6.19
CA ASP A 497 -16.99 11.84 -7.03
C ASP A 497 -15.72 11.73 -7.90
N VAL A 498 -14.61 11.25 -7.30
CA VAL A 498 -13.34 11.02 -8.01
C VAL A 498 -13.46 9.90 -9.03
N GLU A 499 -14.12 8.79 -8.70
CA GLU A 499 -14.38 7.68 -9.63
C GLU A 499 -15.15 8.18 -10.86
N LYS A 500 -16.26 8.91 -10.64
CA LYS A 500 -17.05 9.49 -11.73
C LYS A 500 -16.22 10.45 -12.61
N SER A 501 -15.51 11.39 -12.00
CA SER A 501 -14.69 12.36 -12.73
C SER A 501 -13.56 11.68 -13.51
N SER A 502 -12.90 10.69 -12.91
CA SER A 502 -11.80 9.98 -13.56
C SER A 502 -12.30 9.09 -14.70
N LEU A 503 -13.52 8.54 -14.62
CA LEU A 503 -14.14 7.81 -15.73
C LEU A 503 -14.44 8.72 -16.93
N GLU A 504 -15.00 9.91 -16.67
CA GLU A 504 -15.26 10.92 -17.71
C GLU A 504 -13.96 11.33 -18.43
N LYS A 505 -12.87 11.50 -17.67
CA LYS A 505 -11.53 11.78 -18.21
C LYS A 505 -10.94 10.57 -18.94
N LEU A 506 -11.12 9.35 -18.42
CA LEU A 506 -10.66 8.12 -19.07
C LEU A 506 -11.28 7.98 -20.46
N ALA A 507 -12.57 8.32 -20.60
CA ALA A 507 -13.28 8.23 -21.87
C ALA A 507 -12.68 9.11 -22.98
N GLN A 508 -11.91 10.15 -22.63
CA GLN A 508 -11.20 10.99 -23.60
C GLN A 508 -10.04 10.25 -24.29
N PHE A 509 -9.61 9.12 -23.74
CA PHE A 509 -8.52 8.29 -24.28
C PHE A 509 -9.01 7.09 -25.11
N LYS A 510 -10.29 7.08 -25.49
CA LYS A 510 -10.93 6.00 -26.26
C LYS A 510 -10.36 5.81 -27.66
N GLU A 511 -10.03 6.91 -28.34
CA GLU A 511 -9.56 6.87 -29.72
C GLU A 511 -8.16 6.24 -29.83
N PRO A 512 -7.86 5.50 -30.93
CA PRO A 512 -6.56 4.86 -31.10
C PRO A 512 -5.43 5.88 -31.25
N VAL A 513 -4.31 5.61 -30.57
CA VAL A 513 -3.08 6.41 -30.64
C VAL A 513 -1.97 5.64 -31.35
N PHE A 514 -1.82 4.36 -31.01
CA PHE A 514 -0.86 3.47 -31.64
C PHE A 514 -1.54 2.72 -32.80
N LYS A 515 -0.79 2.51 -33.89
CA LYS A 515 -1.28 1.80 -35.09
C LYS A 515 -0.85 0.35 -35.13
#